data_AF-A0A7K1Y523-F1
#
_entry.id   AF-A0A7K1Y523-F1
#
_cell.length_a   1.000
_cell.length_b   1.000
_cell.length_c   1.000
_cell.angle_alpha   90.00
_cell.angle_beta   90.00
_cell.angle_gamma   90.00
#
_symmetry.space_group_name_H-M   'P 1'
#
loop_
_entity.id
_entity.type
_entity.pdbx_description
1 polymer ?
#
loop_
_entity_poly.entity_id
_entity_poly.type
_entity_poly.pdbx_seq_one_letter_code
_entity_poly.pdbx_strand_id
1 'polypeptide(L)'
;MKKEKLDTSAPFYGNALFVEDIDWQDVNQLLSLVTGLTYRKLCILSLAGRKTLKGEPELMKDPFSWYPAINLDIKTSGILNDILELTALNFVDFQEILLGWKSIRGNNLMLTSLGQKYFELLSLDEIEAKDYEDVVIALSYKKEYGDSFQNTSNGIHLNF
;
A
#
# COMPACT_ATOMS: atom_id res chain seq x y z
N MET A 1 6.85 -11.62 -21.17
CA MET A 1 6.38 -11.69 -19.76
C MET A 1 6.60 -10.46 -18.87
N LYS A 2 7.57 -9.55 -19.08
CA LYS A 2 7.70 -8.33 -18.22
C LYS A 2 6.92 -7.08 -18.72
N LYS A 3 6.52 -7.05 -19.99
CA LYS A 3 5.85 -5.89 -20.63
C LYS A 3 4.32 -5.97 -20.60
N GLU A 4 3.76 -7.18 -20.47
CA GLU A 4 2.31 -7.42 -20.44
C GLU A 4 1.65 -7.02 -19.11
N LYS A 5 2.41 -6.92 -18.02
CA LYS A 5 1.86 -6.58 -16.70
C LYS A 5 1.62 -5.08 -16.46
N LEU A 6 1.90 -4.22 -17.45
CA LEU A 6 2.10 -2.79 -17.22
C LEU A 6 1.27 -1.87 -18.12
N ASP A 7 0.39 -2.40 -18.96
CA ASP A 7 -0.49 -1.54 -19.75
C ASP A 7 -1.76 -1.21 -18.95
N THR A 8 -1.62 -0.27 -18.02
CA THR A 8 -2.74 0.25 -17.22
C THR A 8 -3.69 1.12 -18.03
N SER A 9 -3.35 1.44 -19.28
CA SER A 9 -4.19 2.31 -20.13
C SER A 9 -5.45 1.59 -20.62
N ALA A 10 -5.34 0.30 -20.97
CA ALA A 10 -6.47 -0.50 -21.42
C ALA A 10 -7.58 -0.65 -20.36
N PRO A 11 -7.31 -1.09 -19.11
CA PRO A 11 -8.34 -1.14 -18.08
C PRO A 11 -8.86 0.26 -17.72
N PHE A 12 -8.00 1.28 -17.70
CA PHE A 12 -8.41 2.66 -17.44
C PHE A 12 -9.45 3.16 -18.45
N TYR A 13 -9.20 3.06 -19.75
CA TYR A 13 -10.17 3.48 -20.77
C TYR A 13 -11.40 2.60 -20.82
N GLY A 14 -11.25 1.30 -20.55
CA GLY A 14 -12.37 0.36 -20.46
C GLY A 14 -13.36 0.74 -19.37
N ASN A 15 -12.86 1.14 -18.19
CA ASN A 15 -13.68 1.43 -17.03
C ASN A 15 -14.11 2.90 -16.94
N ALA A 16 -13.30 3.85 -17.42
CA ALA A 16 -13.61 5.29 -17.35
C ALA A 16 -14.93 5.68 -18.03
N LEU A 17 -15.38 4.92 -19.03
CA LEU A 17 -16.66 5.12 -19.71
C LEU A 17 -17.89 4.78 -18.85
N PHE A 18 -17.70 4.04 -17.75
CA PHE A 18 -18.78 3.51 -16.92
C PHE A 18 -18.81 4.11 -15.51
N VAL A 19 -17.89 5.01 -15.18
CA VAL A 19 -17.89 5.71 -13.87
C VAL A 19 -18.64 7.02 -14.02
N GLU A 20 -19.83 7.09 -13.44
CA GLU A 20 -20.76 8.24 -13.55
C GLU A 20 -20.18 9.56 -12.98
N ASP A 21 -19.16 9.47 -12.13
CA ASP A 21 -18.54 10.58 -11.39
C ASP A 21 -17.20 11.08 -11.99
N ILE A 22 -16.92 10.82 -13.27
CA ILE A 22 -15.67 11.25 -13.95
C ILE A 22 -16.00 12.05 -15.20
N ASP A 23 -15.63 13.34 -15.21
CA ASP A 23 -15.74 14.18 -16.41
C ASP A 23 -14.51 14.01 -17.31
N TRP A 24 -14.61 14.39 -18.59
CA TRP A 24 -13.50 14.31 -19.56
C TRP A 24 -12.26 15.10 -19.12
N GLN A 25 -12.43 16.15 -18.33
CA GLN A 25 -11.33 16.92 -17.73
C GLN A 25 -10.57 16.09 -16.70
N ASP A 26 -11.30 15.33 -15.88
CA ASP A 26 -10.74 14.42 -14.89
C ASP A 26 -10.00 13.27 -15.59
N VAL A 27 -10.53 12.72 -16.69
CA VAL A 27 -9.91 11.58 -17.41
C VAL A 27 -8.43 11.81 -17.75
N ASN A 28 -8.07 12.98 -18.28
CA ASN A 28 -6.68 13.26 -18.67
C ASN A 28 -5.75 13.42 -17.46
N GLN A 29 -6.24 14.09 -16.41
CA GLN A 29 -5.50 14.23 -15.16
C GLN A 29 -5.34 12.87 -14.49
N LEU A 30 -6.39 12.06 -14.51
CA LEU A 30 -6.42 10.76 -13.88
C LEU A 30 -5.46 9.79 -14.58
N LEU A 31 -5.42 9.80 -15.92
CA LEU A 31 -4.51 9.02 -16.74
C LEU A 31 -3.05 9.42 -16.53
N SER A 32 -2.77 10.73 -16.47
CA SER A 32 -1.41 11.24 -16.22
C SER A 32 -0.87 10.75 -14.87
N LEU A 33 -1.70 10.79 -13.82
CA LEU A 33 -1.34 10.28 -12.51
C LEU A 33 -1.05 8.77 -12.53
N VAL A 34 -1.87 7.98 -13.22
CA VAL A 34 -1.71 6.52 -13.28
C VAL A 34 -0.49 6.10 -14.07
N THR A 35 -0.22 6.76 -15.18
CA THR A 35 0.97 6.48 -16.00
C THR A 35 2.29 6.74 -15.25
N GLY A 36 2.25 7.56 -14.18
CA GLY A 36 3.36 7.75 -13.25
C GLY A 36 3.49 6.68 -12.16
N LEU A 37 2.52 5.78 -12.00
CA LEU A 37 2.55 4.73 -10.98
C LEU A 37 3.37 3.52 -11.44
N THR A 38 4.28 3.07 -10.58
CA THR A 38 5.02 1.82 -10.81
C THR A 38 4.13 0.62 -10.49
N TYR A 39 4.44 -0.55 -11.02
CA TYR A 39 3.71 -1.78 -10.70
C TYR A 39 3.69 -2.05 -9.18
N ARG A 40 4.77 -1.73 -8.46
CA ARG A 40 4.83 -1.88 -7.00
C ARG A 40 3.83 -0.99 -6.29
N LYS A 41 3.62 0.25 -6.76
CA LYS A 41 2.56 1.15 -6.26
C LYS A 41 1.17 0.60 -6.53
N LEU A 42 0.93 0.01 -7.71
CA LEU A 42 -0.34 -0.67 -8.01
C LEU A 42 -0.57 -1.85 -7.06
N CYS A 43 0.46 -2.64 -6.76
CA CYS A 43 0.37 -3.70 -5.76
C CYS A 43 0.05 -3.16 -4.36
N ILE A 44 0.64 -2.04 -3.94
CA ILE A 44 0.33 -1.37 -2.67
C ILE A 44 -1.15 -0.92 -2.63
N LEU A 45 -1.65 -0.30 -3.70
CA LEU A 45 -3.05 0.11 -3.80
C LEU A 45 -4.00 -1.08 -3.80
N SER A 46 -3.64 -2.16 -4.52
CA SER A 46 -4.39 -3.40 -4.52
C SER A 46 -4.49 -4.00 -3.12
N LEU A 47 -3.36 -4.03 -2.40
CA LEU A 47 -3.29 -4.48 -1.02
C LEU A 47 -4.18 -3.63 -0.10
N ALA A 48 -4.09 -2.30 -0.20
CA ALA A 48 -4.87 -1.36 0.62
C ALA A 48 -6.38 -1.46 0.36
N GLY A 49 -6.79 -1.73 -0.87
CA GLY A 49 -8.21 -1.94 -1.23
C GLY A 49 -8.78 -3.25 -0.71
N ARG A 50 -7.91 -4.26 -0.48
CA ARG A 50 -8.29 -5.56 0.08
C ARG A 50 -8.33 -5.46 1.60
N LYS A 51 -9.49 -5.07 2.15
CA LYS A 51 -9.71 -4.94 3.60
C LYS A 51 -9.54 -6.23 4.43
N THR A 52 -9.28 -7.39 3.81
CA THR A 52 -9.06 -8.63 4.55
C THR A 52 -8.25 -9.62 3.72
N LEU A 53 -6.97 -9.77 4.06
CA LEU A 53 -6.08 -10.75 3.47
C LEU A 53 -6.15 -12.01 4.34
N LYS A 54 -7.21 -12.81 4.14
CA LYS A 54 -7.39 -14.04 4.91
C LYS A 54 -6.19 -14.95 4.70
N GLY A 55 -5.48 -15.26 5.79
CA GLY A 55 -4.35 -16.20 5.78
C GLY A 55 -2.99 -15.58 5.51
N GLU A 56 -2.89 -14.25 5.38
CA GLU A 56 -1.61 -13.58 5.22
C GLU A 56 -0.89 -13.35 6.55
N PRO A 57 0.46 -13.18 6.52
CA PRO A 57 1.24 -12.89 7.71
C PRO A 57 0.72 -11.64 8.43
N GLU A 58 0.90 -11.63 9.74
CA GLU A 58 0.46 -10.50 10.56
C GLU A 58 1.25 -9.24 10.20
N LEU A 59 0.55 -8.29 9.57
CA LEU A 59 1.11 -6.98 9.25
C LEU A 59 1.57 -6.25 10.53
N MET A 60 2.56 -5.39 10.37
CA MET A 60 3.06 -4.52 11.44
C MET A 60 1.91 -3.67 11.99
N LYS A 61 1.63 -3.86 13.29
CA LYS A 61 0.65 -3.09 14.06
C LYS A 61 1.28 -1.90 14.76
N ASP A 62 2.54 -2.03 15.15
CA ASP A 62 3.34 -0.95 15.70
C ASP A 62 4.13 -0.24 14.59
N PRO A 63 4.49 1.04 14.78
CA PRO A 63 5.45 1.71 13.92
C PRO A 63 6.81 0.99 13.90
N PHE A 64 7.41 0.87 12.71
CA PHE A 64 8.78 0.36 12.57
C PHE A 64 9.79 1.14 13.44
N SER A 65 9.55 2.43 13.66
CA SER A 65 10.40 3.31 14.47
C SER A 65 10.45 2.93 15.97
N TRP A 66 9.52 2.10 16.45
CA TRP A 66 9.49 1.69 17.86
C TRP A 66 10.44 0.54 18.19
N TYR A 67 11.06 -0.09 17.19
CA TYR A 67 11.91 -1.27 17.38
C TYR A 67 13.40 -0.88 17.34
N PRO A 68 14.13 -0.99 18.47
CA PRO A 68 15.56 -0.62 18.54
C PRO A 68 16.45 -1.40 17.58
N ALA A 69 16.18 -2.70 17.44
CA ALA A 69 16.99 -3.63 16.67
C ALA A 69 16.66 -3.62 15.17
N ILE A 70 15.80 -2.71 14.70
CA ILE A 70 15.25 -2.81 13.36
C ILE A 70 16.29 -2.50 12.29
N ASN A 71 16.48 -3.45 11.38
CA ASN A 71 17.29 -3.28 10.18
C ASN A 71 16.42 -3.58 8.96
N LEU A 72 16.07 -2.54 8.22
CA LEU A 72 15.20 -2.66 7.05
C LEU A 72 16.06 -2.79 5.80
N ASP A 73 15.80 -3.83 5.02
CA ASP A 73 16.45 -3.98 3.72
C ASP A 73 16.01 -2.88 2.74
N ILE A 74 16.71 -2.80 1.62
CA ILE A 74 16.45 -1.79 0.59
C ILE A 74 15.06 -1.94 -0.03
N LYS A 75 14.54 -3.16 -0.10
CA LYS A 75 13.24 -3.48 -0.69
C LYS A 75 12.11 -2.94 0.18
N THR A 76 12.18 -3.21 1.48
CA THR A 76 11.26 -2.74 2.51
C THR A 76 11.28 -1.22 2.58
N SER A 77 12.48 -0.63 2.60
CA SER A 77 12.64 0.83 2.58
C SER A 77 12.02 1.47 1.33
N GLY A 78 12.18 0.83 0.16
CA GLY A 78 11.55 1.27 -1.09
C GLY A 78 10.03 1.20 -1.06
N ILE A 79 9.45 0.14 -0.48
CA ILE A 79 7.99 -0.01 -0.32
C ILE A 79 7.43 1.06 0.63
N LEU A 80 8.12 1.33 1.75
CA LEU A 80 7.70 2.36 2.69
C LEU A 80 7.77 3.78 2.07
N ASN A 81 8.76 4.06 1.22
CA ASN A 81 8.80 5.30 0.45
C ASN A 81 7.68 5.40 -0.59
N ASP A 82 7.40 4.33 -1.33
CA ASP A 82 6.28 4.30 -2.28
C ASP A 82 4.95 4.58 -1.58
N ILE A 83 4.76 4.06 -0.36
CA ILE A 83 3.59 4.33 0.46
C ILE A 83 3.51 5.82 0.84
N LEU A 84 4.61 6.44 1.25
CA LEU A 84 4.63 7.89 1.51
C LEU A 84 4.28 8.70 0.27
N GLU A 85 4.81 8.33 -0.89
CA GLU A 85 4.47 8.98 -2.16
C GLU A 85 2.99 8.82 -2.50
N LEU A 86 2.42 7.62 -2.33
CA LEU A 86 1.00 7.38 -2.51
C LEU A 86 0.15 8.17 -1.52
N THR A 87 0.64 8.40 -0.31
CA THR A 87 -0.02 9.25 0.70
C THR A 87 0.01 10.71 0.25
N ALA A 88 1.16 11.20 -0.24
CA ALA A 88 1.30 12.57 -0.75
C ALA A 88 0.43 12.84 -1.98
N LEU A 89 0.18 11.81 -2.79
CA LEU A 89 -0.74 11.84 -3.93
C LEU A 89 -2.21 11.63 -3.52
N ASN A 90 -2.49 11.50 -2.23
CA ASN A 90 -3.82 11.29 -1.65
C ASN A 90 -4.50 9.99 -2.14
N PHE A 91 -3.75 8.93 -2.47
CA PHE A 91 -4.31 7.62 -2.81
C PHE A 91 -4.52 6.73 -1.58
N VAL A 92 -3.60 6.79 -0.63
CA VAL A 92 -3.66 6.02 0.62
C VAL A 92 -3.64 6.98 1.80
N ASP A 93 -4.21 6.54 2.91
CA ASP A 93 -4.24 7.28 4.16
C ASP A 93 -3.84 6.39 5.34
N PHE A 94 -3.36 7.06 6.37
CA PHE A 94 -3.10 6.51 7.69
C PHE A 94 -3.89 7.36 8.66
N GLN A 95 -4.74 6.75 9.48
CA GLN A 95 -5.54 7.46 10.50
C GLN A 95 -4.69 8.14 11.61
N GLU A 96 -3.38 8.33 11.40
CA GLU A 96 -2.41 8.88 12.34
C GLU A 96 -1.36 9.76 11.62
N ILE A 97 -0.70 10.63 12.39
CA ILE A 97 0.35 11.55 11.88
C ILE A 97 1.59 10.76 11.45
N LEU A 98 1.95 10.87 10.17
CA LEU A 98 3.21 10.35 9.65
C LEU A 98 4.38 11.29 9.95
N LEU A 99 5.29 10.87 10.83
CA LEU A 99 6.55 11.58 11.11
C LEU A 99 7.72 11.09 10.23
N GLY A 100 7.43 10.24 9.24
CA GLY A 100 8.41 9.64 8.31
C GLY A 100 8.09 8.20 7.96
N TRP A 101 8.83 7.62 7.03
CA TRP A 101 8.55 6.28 6.46
C TRP A 101 8.60 5.14 7.49
N LYS A 102 9.37 5.28 8.57
CA LYS A 102 9.38 4.32 9.69
C LYS A 102 8.15 4.43 10.61
N SER A 103 7.30 5.43 10.43
CA SER A 103 6.07 5.61 11.23
C SER A 103 4.90 4.79 10.68
N ILE A 104 5.05 4.21 9.49
CA ILE A 104 4.02 3.43 8.82
C ILE A 104 3.69 2.18 9.64
N ARG A 105 2.40 1.90 9.79
CA ARG A 105 1.85 0.65 10.33
C ARG A 105 1.17 -0.09 9.20
N GLY A 106 1.61 -1.30 8.90
CA GLY A 106 1.09 -2.07 7.76
C GLY A 106 -0.42 -2.32 7.86
N ASN A 107 -0.93 -2.52 9.08
CA ASN A 107 -2.35 -2.80 9.34
C ASN A 107 -3.29 -1.59 9.19
N ASN A 108 -2.76 -0.37 9.13
CA ASN A 108 -3.56 0.86 9.07
C ASN A 108 -3.59 1.46 7.67
N LEU A 109 -3.01 0.79 6.67
CA LEU A 109 -3.01 1.25 5.29
C LEU A 109 -4.44 1.15 4.72
N MET A 110 -5.03 2.28 4.36
CA MET A 110 -6.37 2.35 3.77
C MET A 110 -6.36 3.18 2.49
N LEU A 111 -7.25 2.87 1.54
CA LEU A 111 -7.52 3.75 0.40
C LEU A 111 -8.31 4.99 0.86
N THR A 112 -7.95 6.15 0.32
CA THR A 112 -8.80 7.35 0.35
C THR A 112 -9.97 7.20 -0.62
N SER A 113 -10.88 8.18 -0.67
CA SER A 113 -11.91 8.24 -1.73
C SER A 113 -11.29 8.27 -3.14
N LEU A 114 -10.16 8.96 -3.31
CA LEU A 114 -9.44 8.98 -4.59
C LEU A 114 -8.82 7.61 -4.88
N GLY A 115 -8.11 7.03 -3.90
CA GLY A 115 -7.55 5.68 -4.01
C GLY A 115 -8.58 4.63 -4.39
N GLN A 116 -9.78 4.70 -3.81
CA GLN A 116 -10.87 3.79 -4.11
C GLN A 116 -11.34 3.90 -5.57
N LYS A 117 -11.53 5.14 -6.07
CA LYS A 117 -11.87 5.36 -7.49
C LYS A 117 -10.84 4.73 -8.42
N TYR A 118 -9.56 4.85 -8.11
CA TYR A 118 -8.50 4.28 -8.94
C TYR A 118 -8.35 2.78 -8.82
N PHE A 119 -8.60 2.24 -7.64
CA PHE A 119 -8.66 0.80 -7.43
C PHE A 119 -9.70 0.17 -8.36
N GLU A 120 -10.87 0.80 -8.48
CA GLU A 120 -11.97 0.37 -9.36
C GLU A 120 -11.63 0.62 -10.84
N LEU A 121 -11.17 1.82 -11.20
CA LEU A 121 -10.84 2.17 -12.59
C LEU A 121 -9.78 1.26 -13.21
N LEU A 122 -8.82 0.80 -12.40
CA LEU A 122 -7.71 -0.03 -12.89
C LEU A 122 -7.94 -1.52 -12.64
N SER A 123 -9.11 -1.92 -12.14
CA SER A 123 -9.41 -3.31 -11.76
C SER A 123 -8.32 -3.92 -10.88
N LEU A 124 -7.86 -3.18 -9.86
CA LEU A 124 -6.73 -3.62 -9.02
C LEU A 124 -7.08 -4.84 -8.15
N ASP A 125 -8.35 -5.19 -8.03
CA ASP A 125 -8.81 -6.46 -7.45
C ASP A 125 -8.40 -7.69 -8.29
N GLU A 126 -8.09 -7.52 -9.58
CA GLU A 126 -7.61 -8.60 -10.46
C GLU A 126 -6.12 -8.93 -10.28
N ILE A 127 -5.35 -8.08 -9.60
CA ILE A 127 -3.92 -8.38 -9.32
C ILE A 127 -3.82 -9.68 -8.50
N GLU A 128 -3.00 -10.62 -8.94
CA GLU A 128 -2.85 -11.89 -8.24
C GLU A 128 -2.13 -11.74 -6.90
N ALA A 129 -2.47 -12.57 -5.90
CA ALA A 129 -1.86 -12.51 -4.57
C ALA A 129 -0.32 -12.59 -4.57
N LYS A 130 0.23 -13.44 -5.44
CA LYS A 130 1.68 -13.58 -5.64
C LYS A 130 2.38 -12.27 -6.04
N ASP A 131 1.65 -11.33 -6.65
CA ASP A 131 2.23 -10.09 -7.16
C ASP A 131 2.35 -9.00 -6.10
N TYR A 132 1.57 -9.08 -5.01
CA TYR A 132 1.71 -8.20 -3.85
C TYR A 132 2.26 -8.89 -2.60
N GLU A 133 2.59 -10.19 -2.66
CA GLU A 133 3.25 -10.95 -1.59
C GLU A 133 4.51 -10.24 -1.07
N ASP A 134 5.30 -9.65 -1.98
CA ASP A 134 6.49 -8.88 -1.63
C ASP A 134 6.19 -7.64 -0.79
N VAL A 135 5.03 -7.00 -1.02
CA VAL A 135 4.56 -5.86 -0.24
C VAL A 135 4.12 -6.33 1.15
N VAL A 136 3.41 -7.45 1.20
CA VAL A 136 2.96 -8.08 2.45
C VAL A 136 4.15 -8.44 3.32
N ILE A 137 5.15 -9.15 2.78
CA ILE A 137 6.36 -9.54 3.51
C ILE A 137 7.10 -8.32 4.06
N ALA A 138 7.21 -7.25 3.26
CA ALA A 138 7.85 -6.01 3.70
C ALA A 138 7.11 -5.32 4.83
N LEU A 139 5.78 -5.37 4.81
CA LEU A 139 4.92 -4.76 5.84
C LEU A 139 4.62 -5.68 7.02
N SER A 140 5.12 -6.92 7.01
CA SER A 140 4.89 -7.90 8.06
C SER A 140 5.85 -7.74 9.23
N TYR A 141 5.38 -8.07 10.42
CA TYR A 141 6.26 -8.19 11.57
C TYR A 141 7.20 -9.37 11.41
N LYS A 142 8.49 -9.15 11.72
CA LYS A 142 9.50 -10.20 11.77
C LYS A 142 9.92 -10.38 13.21
N LYS A 143 9.96 -11.62 13.69
CA LYS A 143 10.34 -11.96 15.07
C LYS A 143 11.72 -11.43 15.46
N GLU A 144 12.62 -11.30 14.48
CA GLU A 144 13.96 -10.73 14.66
C GLU A 144 13.97 -9.26 15.09
N TYR A 145 12.87 -8.52 14.90
CA TYR A 145 12.75 -7.14 15.38
C TYR A 145 12.66 -7.06 16.92
N GLY A 146 12.27 -8.15 17.57
CA GLY A 146 12.15 -8.23 19.03
C GLY A 146 11.04 -7.34 19.58
N ASP A 147 11.28 -6.82 20.78
CA ASP A 147 10.33 -6.00 21.52
C ASP A 147 10.54 -4.51 21.24
N SER A 148 9.44 -3.76 21.28
CA SER A 148 9.45 -2.32 21.06
C SER A 148 9.84 -1.56 22.34
N PHE A 149 10.20 -0.27 22.20
CA PHE A 149 10.40 0.62 23.36
C PHE A 149 9.14 0.87 24.19
N GLN A 150 7.95 0.49 23.68
CA GLN A 150 6.67 0.56 24.38
C GLN A 150 6.34 -0.74 25.13
N ASN A 151 7.29 -1.68 25.21
CA ASN A 151 7.09 -3.00 25.81
C ASN A 151 5.98 -3.80 25.11
N THR A 152 5.93 -3.71 23.79
CA THR A 152 5.02 -4.45 22.91
C THR A 152 5.80 -5.36 21.97
N SER A 153 5.22 -6.50 21.63
CA SER A 153 5.62 -7.31 20.48
C SER A 153 4.51 -7.22 19.44
N ASN A 154 4.76 -6.47 18.36
CA ASN A 154 3.78 -6.17 17.31
C ASN A 154 2.40 -5.72 17.82
N GLY A 155 2.36 -4.72 18.69
CA GLY A 155 1.13 -4.16 19.26
C GLY A 155 0.51 -4.98 20.38
N ILE A 156 1.13 -6.10 20.78
CA ILE A 156 0.70 -6.92 21.91
C ILE A 156 1.55 -6.55 23.13
N HIS A 157 0.91 -6.06 24.20
CA HIS A 157 1.60 -5.76 25.46
C HIS A 157 2.14 -7.04 26.11
N LEU A 158 3.40 -6.98 26.53
CA LEU A 158 4.04 -8.03 27.31
C LEU A 158 3.68 -7.82 28.78
N ASN A 159 2.72 -8.60 29.29
CA ASN A 159 2.40 -8.62 30.71
C ASN A 159 3.56 -9.31 31.46
N PHE A 160 4.26 -8.55 32.30
CA PHE A 160 5.17 -9.08 33.31
C PHE A 160 4.46 -9.16 34.66
#